data_AF-A0A821JHG9-F1
#
_entry.id   AF-A0A821JHG9-F1
#
_cell.length_a   1.000
_cell.length_b   1.000
_cell.length_c   1.000
_cell.angle_alpha   90.00
_cell.angle_beta   90.00
_cell.angle_gamma   90.00
#
_symmetry.space_group_name_H-M   'P 1'
#
loop_
_entity.id
_entity.type
_entity.pdbx_description
1 polymer ?
#
loop_
_entity_poly.entity_id
_entity_poly.type
_entity_poly.pdbx_seq_one_letter_code
_entity_poly.pdbx_strand_id
1 'polypeptide(L)'
;SYCIIVNHYQVTLQSGSDYSQTRGKVTVTLSGTLRAVTVTFDDNATTFKRGSVENRLIPLTEDIGDVTAIDIDFQKTNNIISSSWYSSTWAFTKATVLNGDIQTSRSFCPSQPTITSGSKVRFASC
;
A
#
# COMPACT_ATOMS: atom_id res chain seq x y z
N SER A 1 -0.96 23.81 26.06
CA SER A 1 -1.55 23.04 24.95
C SER A 1 -0.43 22.39 24.15
N TYR A 2 -0.44 21.07 24.03
CA TYR A 2 0.47 20.36 23.12
C TYR A 2 -0.15 20.43 21.72
N CYS A 3 0.55 21.06 20.77
CA CYS A 3 0.19 20.98 19.36
C CYS A 3 0.67 19.61 18.86
N ILE A 4 -0.26 18.69 18.59
CA ILE A 4 0.08 17.43 17.92
C ILE A 4 0.16 17.74 16.43
N ILE A 5 1.36 17.68 15.86
CA ILE A 5 1.54 17.76 14.41
C ILE A 5 1.15 16.39 13.84
N VAL A 6 0.16 16.38 12.94
CA VAL A 6 -0.23 15.20 12.19
C VAL A 6 0.26 15.38 10.76
N ASN A 7 1.16 14.51 10.33
CA ASN A 7 1.63 14.48 8.95
C ASN A 7 0.68 13.64 8.10
N HIS A 8 0.31 14.13 6.92
CA HIS A 8 -0.69 13.48 6.06
C HIS A 8 -0.04 12.92 4.80
N TYR A 9 -0.06 11.60 4.68
CA TYR A 9 0.45 10.91 3.50
C TYR A 9 -0.70 10.38 2.66
N GLN A 10 -0.66 10.58 1.35
CA GLN A 10 -1.52 9.85 0.43
C GLN A 10 -0.69 8.72 -0.19
N VAL A 11 -1.12 7.48 0.03
CA VAL A 11 -0.56 6.30 -0.63
C VAL A 11 -1.49 5.88 -1.76
N THR A 12 -0.91 5.71 -2.94
CA THR A 12 -1.59 5.26 -4.15
C THR A 12 -0.98 3.95 -4.61
N LEU A 13 -1.80 2.91 -4.78
CA LEU A 13 -1.39 1.61 -5.29
C LEU A 13 -2.06 1.36 -6.64
N GLN A 14 -1.27 1.03 -7.65
CA GLN A 14 -1.75 0.74 -9.00
C GLN A 14 -1.67 -0.76 -9.29
N SER A 15 -2.82 -1.39 -9.50
CA SER A 15 -2.94 -2.80 -9.87
C SER A 15 -2.52 -3.04 -11.32
N GLY A 16 -1.89 -4.19 -11.58
CA GLY A 16 -1.59 -4.65 -12.94
C GLY A 16 -2.85 -5.01 -13.74
N SER A 17 -2.78 -4.89 -15.06
CA SER A 17 -3.90 -5.19 -15.99
C SER A 17 -4.09 -6.68 -16.25
N ASP A 18 -3.04 -7.48 -16.10
CA ASP A 18 -2.98 -8.84 -16.68
C ASP A 18 -3.41 -9.95 -15.71
N TYR A 19 -3.89 -9.59 -14.52
CA TYR A 19 -4.14 -10.54 -13.41
C TYR A 19 -5.55 -10.46 -12.87
N SER A 20 -6.10 -11.56 -12.37
CA SER A 20 -7.43 -11.63 -11.75
C SER A 20 -7.59 -10.71 -10.54
N GLN A 21 -8.83 -10.24 -10.32
CA GLN A 21 -9.16 -9.40 -9.17
C GLN A 21 -8.91 -10.13 -7.85
N THR A 22 -8.63 -9.35 -6.82
CA THR A 22 -8.31 -9.87 -5.49
C THR A 22 -8.97 -9.03 -4.40
N ARG A 23 -9.07 -9.60 -3.21
CA ARG A 23 -9.65 -8.96 -2.03
C ARG A 23 -8.96 -9.51 -0.78
N GLY A 24 -8.56 -8.63 0.10
CA GLY A 24 -7.85 -9.01 1.31
C GLY A 24 -7.41 -7.81 2.12
N LYS A 25 -6.75 -8.09 3.24
CA LYS A 25 -6.13 -7.10 4.10
C LYS A 25 -4.81 -6.72 3.47
N VAL A 26 -4.59 -5.42 3.35
CA VAL A 26 -3.35 -4.83 2.85
C VAL A 26 -2.78 -3.98 3.96
N THR A 27 -1.56 -4.29 4.37
CA THR A 27 -0.78 -3.43 5.26
C THR A 27 0.41 -2.86 4.50
N VAL A 28 0.70 -1.60 4.76
CA VAL A 28 1.77 -0.85 4.11
C VAL A 28 2.77 -0.42 5.18
N THR A 29 4.04 -0.70 4.95
CA THR A 29 5.15 -0.18 5.76
C THR A 29 5.83 0.93 4.97
N LEU A 30 5.73 2.17 5.45
CA LEU A 30 6.47 3.31 4.89
C LEU A 30 7.84 3.37 5.57
N SER A 31 8.91 3.20 4.79
CA SER A 31 10.28 3.35 5.26
C SER A 31 10.74 4.79 5.02
N GLY A 32 10.75 5.60 6.06
CA GLY A 32 11.29 6.96 6.01
C GLY A 32 12.77 7.03 6.42
N THR A 33 13.42 8.17 6.19
CA THR A 33 14.82 8.39 6.60
C THR A 33 15.01 8.44 8.12
N LEU A 34 13.96 8.76 8.87
CA LEU A 34 14.02 8.84 10.34
C LEU A 34 13.52 7.57 11.02
N ARG A 35 12.46 6.95 10.49
CA ARG A 35 11.85 5.72 11.03
C ARG A 35 10.96 5.04 10.00
N ALA A 36 10.54 3.82 10.30
CA ALA A 36 9.52 3.12 9.54
C ALA A 36 8.19 3.06 10.31
N VAL A 37 7.07 3.17 9.60
CA VAL A 37 5.73 3.04 10.20
C VAL A 37 4.89 2.06 9.38
N THR A 38 4.19 1.15 10.07
CA THR A 38 3.26 0.21 9.46
C THR A 38 1.83 0.67 9.70
N VAL A 39 1.02 0.66 8.64
CA VAL A 39 -0.37 1.09 8.66
C VAL A 39 -1.25 0.13 7.87
N THR A 40 -2.51 0.03 8.27
CA THR A 40 -3.51 -0.69 7.48
C THR A 40 -3.96 0.19 6.31
N PHE A 41 -3.73 -0.27 5.09
CA PHE A 41 -4.17 0.41 3.87
C PHE A 41 -5.61 0.02 3.51
N ASP A 42 -5.92 -1.27 3.60
CA ASP A 42 -7.28 -1.78 3.42
C ASP A 42 -7.50 -2.98 4.35
N ASP A 43 -8.66 -3.03 5.01
CA ASP A 43 -9.03 -4.14 5.88
C ASP A 43 -10.19 -4.94 5.28
N ASN A 44 -9.95 -5.52 4.09
CA ASN A 44 -10.90 -6.35 3.35
C ASN A 44 -12.12 -5.63 2.79
N ALA A 45 -12.10 -4.30 2.75
CA ALA A 45 -13.20 -3.50 2.25
C ALA A 45 -13.22 -3.49 0.72
N THR A 46 -12.05 -3.43 0.09
CA THR A 46 -11.92 -3.16 -1.35
C THR A 46 -11.69 -4.43 -2.15
N THR A 47 -12.31 -4.50 -3.32
CA THR A 47 -11.91 -5.44 -4.37
C THR A 47 -10.92 -4.75 -5.29
N PHE A 48 -9.67 -5.18 -5.29
CA PHE A 48 -8.62 -4.68 -6.17
C PHE A 48 -8.82 -5.28 -7.56
N LYS A 49 -9.41 -4.49 -8.46
CA LYS A 49 -9.70 -4.88 -9.85
C LYS A 49 -8.46 -4.75 -10.72
N ARG A 50 -8.47 -5.41 -11.88
CA ARG A 50 -7.41 -5.28 -12.89
C ARG A 50 -7.25 -3.81 -13.30
N GLY A 51 -6.01 -3.31 -13.33
CA GLY A 51 -5.72 -1.93 -13.72
C GLY A 51 -6.27 -0.84 -12.77
N SER A 52 -6.84 -1.22 -11.63
CA SER A 52 -7.39 -0.25 -10.66
C SER A 52 -6.30 0.59 -10.01
N VAL A 53 -6.66 1.80 -9.61
CA VAL A 53 -5.83 2.71 -8.82
C VAL A 53 -6.54 2.95 -7.51
N GLU A 54 -5.93 2.53 -6.42
CA GLU A 54 -6.49 2.69 -5.08
C GLU A 54 -5.70 3.74 -4.30
N ASN A 55 -6.41 4.71 -3.73
CA ASN A 55 -5.83 5.82 -2.98
C ASN A 55 -6.30 5.75 -1.52
N ARG A 56 -5.38 5.97 -0.58
CA ARG A 56 -5.69 6.08 0.85
C ARG A 56 -4.92 7.21 1.47
N LEU A 57 -5.62 7.99 2.30
CA LEU A 57 -5.02 8.96 3.20
C LEU A 57 -4.60 8.25 4.48
N ILE A 58 -3.37 8.50 4.89
CA ILE A 58 -2.71 7.87 6.02
C ILE A 58 -2.22 8.99 6.93
N PRO A 59 -2.96 9.32 8.00
CA PRO A 59 -2.49 10.26 9.01
C PRO A 59 -1.42 9.58 9.88
N LEU A 60 -0.26 10.21 10.00
CA LEU A 60 0.80 9.80 10.91
C LEU A 60 0.97 10.87 11.99
N THR A 61 0.95 10.47 13.25
CA THR A 61 1.21 11.37 14.39
C THR A 61 2.70 11.61 14.62
N GLU A 62 3.55 11.09 13.74
CA GLU A 62 4.99 11.14 13.83
C GLU A 62 5.59 11.55 12.48
N ASP A 63 6.74 12.22 12.52
CA ASP A 63 7.55 12.47 11.33
C ASP A 63 8.43 11.25 11.04
N ILE A 64 8.32 10.75 9.80
CA ILE A 64 9.12 9.63 9.30
C ILE A 64 10.29 10.11 8.42
N GLY A 65 10.36 11.40 8.12
CA GLY A 65 11.27 11.97 7.14
C GLY A 65 10.88 11.61 5.70
N ASP A 66 11.85 11.68 4.80
CA ASP A 66 11.63 11.36 3.39
C ASP A 66 11.34 9.87 3.21
N VAL A 67 10.26 9.54 2.50
CA VAL A 67 9.93 8.14 2.18
C VAL A 67 10.92 7.61 1.15
N THR A 68 11.64 6.55 1.50
CA THR A 68 12.69 5.92 0.69
C THR A 68 12.26 4.58 0.10
N ALA A 69 11.27 3.92 0.70
CA ALA A 69 10.71 2.68 0.21
C ALA A 69 9.36 2.36 0.85
N ILE A 70 8.66 1.40 0.26
CA ILE A 70 7.37 0.91 0.74
C ILE A 70 7.42 -0.61 0.75
N ASP A 71 6.99 -1.24 1.84
CA ASP A 71 6.70 -2.67 1.84
C ASP A 71 5.19 -2.89 1.91
N ILE A 72 4.68 -3.77 1.06
CA ILE A 72 3.26 -4.13 1.02
C ILE A 72 3.13 -5.59 1.44
N ASP A 73 2.33 -5.85 2.46
CA ASP A 73 1.93 -7.19 2.89
C ASP A 73 0.45 -7.40 2.55
N PHE A 74 0.16 -8.52 1.90
CA PHE A 74 -1.16 -8.88 1.43
C PHE A 74 -1.61 -10.20 2.06
N GLN A 75 -2.78 -10.16 2.68
CA GLN A 75 -3.45 -11.33 3.24
C GLN A 75 -4.85 -11.45 2.63
N LYS A 76 -5.06 -12.43 1.74
CA LYS A 76 -6.39 -12.73 1.22
C LYS A 76 -7.29 -13.14 2.39
N THR A 77 -8.45 -12.52 2.49
CA THR A 77 -9.47 -12.98 3.43
C THR A 77 -10.28 -14.10 2.81
N ASN A 78 -10.23 -15.25 3.46
CA ASN A 78 -11.02 -16.42 3.12
C ASN A 78 -12.27 -16.43 4.01
N ASN A 79 -13.41 -16.00 3.47
CA ASN A 79 -14.71 -16.40 3.97
C ASN A 79 -15.32 -17.40 2.97
N ILE A 80 -16.36 -18.13 3.37
CA ILE A 80 -17.01 -19.21 2.58
C ILE A 80 -17.39 -18.76 1.16
N ILE A 81 -17.60 -17.46 0.95
CA ILE A 81 -18.03 -16.87 -0.34
C ILE A 81 -16.83 -16.34 -1.14
N SER A 82 -15.77 -15.84 -0.49
CA SER A 82 -14.63 -15.17 -1.13
C SER A 82 -13.53 -16.12 -1.61
N SER A 83 -13.51 -17.37 -1.16
CA SER A 83 -12.41 -18.29 -1.45
C SER A 83 -12.25 -18.60 -2.94
N SER A 84 -13.36 -18.69 -3.70
CA SER A 84 -13.36 -19.11 -5.11
C SER A 84 -13.46 -17.97 -6.14
N TRP A 85 -13.82 -16.75 -5.74
CA TRP A 85 -14.04 -15.62 -6.67
C TRP A 85 -12.89 -14.60 -6.73
N TYR A 86 -11.96 -14.67 -5.76
CA TYR A 86 -10.83 -13.76 -5.67
C TYR A 86 -9.52 -14.53 -5.75
N SER A 87 -8.57 -13.97 -6.51
CA SER A 87 -7.21 -14.50 -6.61
C SER A 87 -6.50 -14.44 -5.26
N SER A 88 -5.66 -15.43 -4.95
CA SER A 88 -4.68 -15.34 -3.85
C SER A 88 -3.44 -14.54 -4.24
N THR A 89 -3.33 -14.12 -5.49
CA THR A 89 -2.23 -13.33 -6.03
C THR A 89 -2.75 -11.98 -6.48
N TRP A 90 -2.10 -10.91 -6.05
CA TRP A 90 -2.32 -9.55 -6.54
C TRP A 90 -1.14 -9.12 -7.40
N ALA A 91 -1.41 -8.43 -8.50
CA ALA A 91 -0.38 -7.81 -9.31
C ALA A 91 -0.46 -6.29 -9.23
N PHE A 92 0.70 -5.65 -9.29
CA PHE A 92 0.82 -4.21 -9.19
C PHE A 92 1.99 -3.71 -10.03
N THR A 93 1.88 -2.47 -10.49
CA THR A 93 2.87 -1.85 -11.37
C THR A 93 3.64 -0.75 -10.66
N LYS A 94 3.00 -0.05 -9.73
CA LYS A 94 3.55 1.15 -9.11
C LYS A 94 2.87 1.45 -7.79
N ALA A 95 3.64 2.03 -6.87
CA ALA A 95 3.10 2.75 -5.72
C ALA A 95 3.56 4.21 -5.78
N THR A 96 2.73 5.13 -5.30
CA THR A 96 3.07 6.55 -5.19
C THR A 96 2.75 7.03 -3.78
N VAL A 97 3.62 7.84 -3.20
CA VAL A 97 3.42 8.47 -1.89
C VAL A 97 3.54 9.96 -2.05
N LEU A 98 2.48 10.68 -1.72
CA LEU A 98 2.47 12.13 -1.59
C LEU A 98 2.52 12.48 -0.11
N ASN A 99 3.56 13.19 0.32
CA ASN A 99 3.60 13.86 1.62
C ASN A 99 2.89 15.21 1.46
N GLY A 100 1.72 15.35 2.08
CA GLY A 100 0.88 16.54 1.99
C GLY A 100 1.43 17.77 2.72
N ASP A 101 2.32 17.57 3.69
CA ASP A 101 2.84 18.68 4.51
C ASP A 101 3.93 19.46 3.76
N ILE A 102 4.77 18.75 3.00
CA ILE A 102 5.83 19.33 2.18
C ILE A 102 5.56 19.28 0.68
N GLN A 103 4.38 18.78 0.28
CA GLN A 103 3.91 18.68 -1.11
C GLN A 103 4.88 17.91 -2.04
N THR A 104 5.55 16.87 -1.52
CA THR A 104 6.46 16.03 -2.29
C THR A 104 5.82 14.71 -2.66
N SER A 105 5.93 14.33 -3.93
CA SER A 105 5.43 13.06 -4.46
C SER A 105 6.59 12.18 -4.92
N ARG A 106 6.59 10.91 -4.50
CA ARG A 106 7.59 9.91 -4.91
C ARG A 106 6.91 8.66 -5.45
N SER A 107 7.51 8.07 -6.47
CA SER A 107 7.05 6.82 -7.07
C SER A 107 7.99 5.68 -6.74
N PHE A 108 7.41 4.51 -6.52
CA PHE A 108 8.13 3.31 -6.14
C PHE A 108 7.71 2.13 -7.03
N CYS A 109 8.71 1.36 -7.43
CA CYS A 109 8.59 0.23 -8.34
C CYS A 109 8.76 -1.06 -7.55
N PRO A 110 7.88 -2.05 -7.74
CA PRO A 110 7.97 -3.29 -6.99
C PRO A 110 9.20 -4.10 -7.41
N SER A 111 9.83 -4.76 -6.43
CA SER A 111 10.89 -5.75 -6.67
C SER A 111 10.41 -6.98 -7.45
N GLN A 112 9.10 -7.26 -7.40
CA GLN A 112 8.43 -8.29 -8.18
C GLN A 112 7.02 -7.85 -8.53
N PRO A 113 6.53 -8.10 -9.75
CA PRO A 113 5.26 -7.54 -10.24
C PRO A 113 4.02 -8.11 -9.55
N THR A 114 4.18 -9.14 -8.72
CA THR A 114 3.09 -9.85 -8.05
C THR A 114 3.41 -10.11 -6.57
N ILE A 115 2.36 -10.23 -5.77
CA ILE A 115 2.40 -10.71 -4.38
C ILE A 115 1.41 -11.84 -4.21
N THR A 116 1.81 -12.87 -3.47
CA THR A 116 0.90 -13.93 -3.04
C THR A 116 0.44 -13.65 -1.60
N SER A 117 -0.80 -14.01 -1.30
CA SER A 117 -1.36 -13.96 0.05
C SER A 117 -0.41 -14.61 1.05
N GLY A 118 -0.19 -13.97 2.19
CA GLY A 118 0.80 -14.43 3.17
C GLY A 118 2.19 -13.84 2.99
N SER A 119 2.42 -13.07 1.92
CA SER A 119 3.75 -12.57 1.54
C SER A 119 3.83 -11.05 1.57
N LYS A 120 5.07 -10.56 1.46
CA LYS A 120 5.44 -9.15 1.40
C LYS A 120 6.23 -8.84 0.12
N VAL A 121 5.99 -7.68 -0.47
CA VAL A 121 6.77 -7.14 -1.60
C VAL A 121 7.33 -5.78 -1.24
N ARG A 122 8.62 -5.58 -1.49
CA ARG A 122 9.27 -4.28 -1.34
C ARG A 122 9.19 -3.49 -2.64
N PHE A 123 8.92 -2.21 -2.52
CA PHE A 123 8.94 -1.20 -3.56
C PHE A 123 10.06 -0.19 -3.25
N ALA A 124 10.99 -0.04 -4.19
CA ALA A 124 12.09 0.93 -4.11
C ALA A 124 11.84 2.08 -5.09
N SER A 125 12.56 3.20 -4.96
CA SER A 125 12.39 4.33 -5.88
C SER A 125 12.47 3.86 -7.33
N CYS A 126 11.44 4.21 -8.10
CA CYS A 126 11.63 4.47 -9.51
C CYS A 126 12.30 5.86 -9.63
#